data_AF-A0A2N9LGX3-F1
#
_entry.id   AF-A0A2N9LGX3-F1
#
_cell.length_a   1.000
_cell.length_b   1.000
_cell.length_c   1.000
_cell.angle_alpha   90.00
_cell.angle_beta   90.00
_cell.angle_gamma   90.00
#
_symmetry.space_group_name_H-M   'P 1'
#
loop_
_entity.id
_entity.type
_entity.pdbx_description
1 polymer ?
#
loop_
_entity_poly.entity_id
_entity_poly.type
_entity_poly.pdbx_seq_one_letter_code
_entity_poly.pdbx_strand_id
1 'polypeptide(L)'
;MRTGPSKAAEALVAVLVPPACREQVLGDLHERYRSPGQYGREALRTVPLVIASRIRRTADAQVLVMLALALCVSFLGAARLRDGVALDLFLSDGGLLRIALPTLAALLGIVLEDAYADSARHSPLTLMRGPLIGIGLALIAGGFALPQLILYYGCAMGLVLCTAIRMFFPPVANPLQGVNAPADWLKRTGAGNGDWHGAGRGVAGVVALLVVMWMVYHLSR
;
A
#
# COMPACT_ATOMS: atom_id res chain seq x y z
N MET A 1 -28.71 -34.92 -1.48
CA MET A 1 -28.22 -33.70 -2.15
C MET A 1 -27.29 -32.99 -1.17
N ARG A 2 -26.01 -32.78 -1.50
CA ARG A 2 -25.12 -31.98 -0.65
C ARG A 2 -25.50 -30.52 -0.84
N THR A 3 -25.94 -29.87 0.24
CA THR A 3 -26.18 -28.42 0.24
C THR A 3 -24.82 -27.73 0.18
N GLY A 4 -24.57 -26.93 -0.85
CA GLY A 4 -23.37 -26.08 -0.92
C GLY A 4 -23.49 -24.85 -0.02
N PRO A 5 -22.40 -24.07 0.15
CA PRO A 5 -22.46 -22.75 0.78
C PRO A 5 -23.45 -21.84 0.03
N SER A 6 -24.00 -20.86 0.73
CA SER A 6 -24.89 -19.90 0.09
C SER A 6 -24.10 -19.06 -0.91
N LYS A 7 -24.68 -18.82 -2.10
CA LYS A 7 -24.04 -18.01 -3.16
C LYS A 7 -23.64 -16.61 -2.67
N ALA A 8 -24.41 -16.05 -1.73
CA ALA A 8 -24.12 -14.75 -1.13
C ALA A 8 -22.88 -14.79 -0.22
N ALA A 9 -22.73 -15.82 0.61
CA ALA A 9 -21.55 -15.97 1.46
C ALA A 9 -20.29 -16.21 0.63
N GLU A 10 -20.39 -17.04 -0.41
CA GLU A 10 -19.29 -17.31 -1.34
C GLU A 10 -18.88 -16.04 -2.10
N ALA A 11 -19.84 -15.26 -2.59
CA ALA A 11 -19.56 -13.98 -3.26
C ALA A 11 -18.87 -12.98 -2.31
N LEU A 12 -19.30 -12.90 -1.06
CA LEU A 12 -18.67 -12.03 -0.07
C LEU A 12 -17.22 -12.44 0.22
N VAL A 13 -16.96 -13.73 0.41
CA VAL A 13 -15.59 -14.25 0.58
C VAL A 13 -14.78 -14.03 -0.69
N ALA A 14 -15.36 -14.23 -1.88
CA ALA A 14 -14.68 -13.99 -3.15
C ALA A 14 -14.22 -12.54 -3.33
N VAL A 15 -15.02 -11.56 -2.87
CA VAL A 15 -14.64 -10.14 -2.87
C VAL A 15 -13.50 -9.87 -1.90
N LEU A 16 -13.50 -10.52 -0.73
CA LEU A 16 -12.46 -10.35 0.28
C LEU A 16 -11.16 -11.13 -0.04
N VAL A 17 -11.20 -12.16 -0.87
CA VAL A 17 -9.98 -12.90 -1.22
C VAL A 17 -9.27 -12.20 -2.40
N PRO A 18 -7.94 -11.93 -2.29
CA PRO A 18 -7.16 -11.44 -3.41
C PRO A 18 -7.36 -12.27 -4.68
N PRO A 19 -7.48 -11.64 -5.87
CA PRO A 19 -7.90 -12.34 -7.10
C PRO A 19 -7.00 -13.55 -7.43
N ALA A 20 -5.70 -13.45 -7.17
CA ALA A 20 -4.73 -14.52 -7.43
C ALA A 20 -4.91 -15.80 -6.60
N CYS A 21 -5.57 -15.71 -5.43
CA CYS A 21 -5.78 -16.85 -4.53
C CYS A 21 -7.24 -17.28 -4.46
N ARG A 22 -8.14 -16.62 -5.21
CA ARG A 22 -9.59 -16.78 -5.08
C ARG A 22 -10.03 -18.21 -5.33
N GLU A 23 -9.60 -18.83 -6.43
CA GLU A 23 -10.00 -20.20 -6.79
C GLU A 23 -9.53 -21.21 -5.75
N GLN A 24 -8.29 -21.09 -5.28
CA GLN A 24 -7.70 -22.00 -4.29
C GLN A 24 -8.39 -21.87 -2.93
N VAL A 25 -8.62 -20.65 -2.44
CA VAL A 25 -9.23 -20.41 -1.13
C VAL A 25 -10.71 -20.77 -1.15
N LEU A 26 -11.46 -20.41 -2.21
CA LEU A 26 -12.86 -20.78 -2.32
C LEU A 26 -13.03 -22.29 -2.50
N GLY A 27 -12.16 -22.93 -3.28
CA GLY A 27 -12.13 -24.39 -3.41
C GLY A 27 -11.91 -25.10 -2.07
N ASP A 28 -10.89 -24.69 -1.32
CA ASP A 28 -10.59 -25.28 0.01
C ASP A 28 -11.74 -25.07 1.01
N LEU A 29 -12.34 -23.88 1.03
CA LEU A 29 -13.51 -23.60 1.88
C LEU A 29 -14.75 -24.38 1.45
N HIS A 30 -14.93 -24.62 0.15
CA HIS A 30 -16.04 -25.39 -0.39
C HIS A 30 -15.92 -26.88 -0.04
N GLU A 31 -14.71 -27.45 -0.17
CA GLU A 31 -14.43 -28.84 0.17
C GLU A 31 -14.66 -29.15 1.67
N ARG A 32 -14.40 -28.16 2.54
CA ARG A 32 -14.57 -28.28 4.00
C ARG A 32 -15.96 -27.90 4.51
N TYR A 33 -16.87 -27.53 3.61
CA TYR A 33 -18.20 -27.05 3.99
C TYR A 33 -19.02 -28.12 4.73
N ARG A 34 -19.40 -27.84 5.99
CA ARG A 34 -20.43 -28.62 6.73
C ARG A 34 -21.62 -27.79 7.19
N SER A 35 -21.41 -26.50 7.48
CA SER A 35 -22.48 -25.57 7.87
C SER A 35 -22.11 -24.11 7.53
N PRO A 36 -23.08 -23.19 7.39
CA PRO A 36 -22.82 -21.78 7.10
C PRO A 36 -21.96 -21.08 8.17
N GLY A 37 -22.20 -21.38 9.45
CA GLY A 37 -21.43 -20.81 10.56
C GLY A 37 -19.96 -21.27 10.56
N GLN A 38 -19.72 -22.55 10.27
CA GLN A 38 -18.36 -23.08 10.10
C GLN A 38 -17.65 -22.40 8.93
N TYR A 39 -18.33 -22.27 7.78
CA TYR A 39 -17.78 -21.61 6.59
C TYR A 39 -17.34 -20.18 6.88
N GLY A 40 -18.20 -19.39 7.54
CA GLY A 40 -17.86 -18.01 7.92
C GLY A 40 -16.66 -17.94 8.89
N ARG A 41 -16.60 -18.84 9.88
CA ARG A 41 -15.48 -18.89 10.83
C ARG A 41 -14.17 -19.30 10.16
N GLU A 42 -14.20 -20.26 9.25
CA GLU A 42 -13.03 -20.68 8.48
C GLU A 42 -12.57 -19.56 7.54
N ALA A 43 -13.49 -18.89 6.84
CA ALA A 43 -13.18 -17.74 6.00
C ALA A 43 -12.54 -16.60 6.81
N LEU A 44 -13.09 -16.25 7.98
CA LEU A 44 -12.53 -15.20 8.86
C LEU A 44 -11.12 -15.52 9.35
N ARG A 45 -10.75 -16.80 9.46
CA ARG A 45 -9.39 -17.22 9.84
C ARG A 45 -8.45 -17.26 8.63
N THR A 46 -8.91 -17.79 7.50
CA THR A 46 -8.08 -18.04 6.31
C THR A 46 -7.81 -16.77 5.52
N VAL A 47 -8.83 -15.92 5.31
CA VAL A 47 -8.70 -14.73 4.44
C VAL A 47 -7.64 -13.74 4.95
N PRO A 48 -7.59 -13.35 6.24
CA PRO A 48 -6.55 -12.45 6.73
C PRO A 48 -5.14 -13.03 6.61
N LEU A 49 -4.99 -14.34 6.81
CA LEU A 49 -3.69 -15.02 6.67
C LEU A 49 -3.23 -15.02 5.20
N VAL A 50 -4.13 -15.22 4.26
CA VAL A 50 -3.83 -15.14 2.82
C VAL A 50 -3.44 -13.71 2.44
N ILE A 51 -4.18 -12.70 2.89
CA ILE A 51 -3.87 -11.28 2.65
C ILE A 51 -2.48 -10.96 3.24
N ALA A 52 -2.22 -11.29 4.50
CA ALA A 52 -0.93 -11.06 5.14
C ALA A 52 0.21 -11.79 4.41
N SER A 53 -0.02 -13.03 3.98
CA SER A 53 0.97 -13.77 3.20
C SER A 53 1.21 -13.16 1.82
N ARG A 54 0.20 -12.57 1.17
CA ARG A 54 0.35 -11.87 -0.10
C ARG A 54 1.14 -10.59 0.10
N ILE A 55 0.76 -9.76 1.08
CA ILE A 55 1.49 -8.53 1.46
C ILE A 55 2.96 -8.84 1.69
N ARG A 56 3.29 -9.85 2.50
CA ARG A 56 4.68 -10.24 2.77
C ARG A 56 5.47 -10.64 1.51
N ARG A 57 4.79 -11.17 0.49
CA ARG A 57 5.42 -11.64 -0.76
C ARG A 57 5.49 -10.55 -1.84
N THR A 58 4.58 -9.58 -1.83
CA THR A 58 4.50 -8.55 -2.87
C THR A 58 5.04 -7.20 -2.41
N ALA A 59 5.03 -6.93 -1.12
CA ALA A 59 5.50 -5.66 -0.59
C ALA A 59 7.01 -5.70 -0.37
N ASP A 60 7.72 -4.87 -1.12
CA ASP A 60 9.11 -4.54 -0.82
C ASP A 60 9.15 -3.71 0.47
N ALA A 61 9.76 -4.27 1.52
CA ALA A 61 9.85 -3.61 2.82
C ALA A 61 10.52 -2.23 2.72
N GLN A 62 11.49 -2.05 1.82
CA GLN A 62 12.15 -0.76 1.60
C GLN A 62 11.15 0.27 1.05
N VAL A 63 10.35 -0.12 0.06
CA VAL A 63 9.32 0.74 -0.53
C VAL A 63 8.25 1.09 0.50
N LEU A 64 7.81 0.14 1.33
CA LEU A 64 6.87 0.39 2.40
C LEU A 64 7.39 1.41 3.42
N VAL A 65 8.66 1.28 3.83
CA VAL A 65 9.29 2.24 4.75
C VAL A 65 9.36 3.62 4.12
N MET A 66 9.74 3.72 2.84
CA MET A 66 9.75 5.01 2.12
C MET A 66 8.36 5.65 2.05
N LEU A 67 7.31 4.86 1.76
CA LEU A 67 5.93 5.33 1.72
C LEU A 67 5.45 5.79 3.10
N ALA A 68 5.76 5.05 4.16
CA ALA A 68 5.42 5.42 5.53
C ALA A 68 6.10 6.73 5.93
N LEU A 69 7.40 6.88 5.63
CA LEU A 69 8.15 8.11 5.88
C LEU A 69 7.60 9.29 5.07
N ALA A 70 7.29 9.09 3.79
CA ALA A 70 6.69 10.12 2.94
C ALA A 70 5.37 10.63 3.50
N LEU A 71 4.49 9.72 3.95
CA LEU A 71 3.21 10.08 4.58
C LEU A 71 3.44 10.82 5.90
N CYS A 72 4.33 10.32 6.77
CA CYS A 72 4.68 10.99 8.02
C CYS A 72 5.19 12.42 7.80
N VAL A 73 6.15 12.59 6.89
CA VAL A 73 6.72 13.90 6.53
C VAL A 73 5.66 14.80 5.90
N SER A 74 4.72 14.24 5.13
CA SER A 74 3.62 15.02 4.54
C SER A 74 2.70 15.62 5.60
N PHE A 75 2.23 14.81 6.55
CA PHE A 75 1.38 15.30 7.63
C PHE A 75 2.13 16.24 8.59
N LEU A 76 3.41 15.95 8.87
CA LEU A 76 4.25 16.81 9.70
C LEU A 76 4.51 18.17 9.02
N GLY A 77 4.82 18.17 7.73
CA GLY A 77 5.01 19.37 6.93
C GLY A 77 3.73 20.21 6.85
N ALA A 78 2.58 19.57 6.62
CA ALA A 78 1.28 20.23 6.62
C ALA A 78 0.94 20.88 7.98
N ALA A 79 1.25 20.21 9.10
CA ALA A 79 1.05 20.77 10.43
C ALA A 79 1.96 21.98 10.68
N ARG A 80 3.23 21.91 10.25
CA ARG A 80 4.20 23.01 10.38
C ARG A 80 3.80 24.25 9.59
N LEU A 81 3.35 24.09 8.35
CA LEU A 81 2.94 25.19 7.48
C LEU A 81 1.76 25.99 8.05
N ARG A 82 0.90 25.35 8.86
CA ARG A 82 -0.29 25.99 9.40
C ARG A 82 -0.02 26.76 10.68
N ASP A 83 0.64 26.14 11.65
CA ASP A 83 0.59 26.64 13.03
C ASP A 83 1.91 27.21 13.54
N GLY A 84 3.05 27.08 12.83
CA GLY A 84 4.36 27.61 13.26
C GLY A 84 4.93 27.02 14.57
N VAL A 85 4.06 26.48 15.44
CA VAL A 85 4.29 25.86 16.74
C VAL A 85 3.82 24.40 16.70
N ALA A 86 3.92 23.74 15.54
CA ALA A 86 3.49 22.35 15.38
C ALA A 86 4.25 21.36 16.30
N LEU A 87 5.31 21.81 16.98
CA LEU A 87 5.95 21.03 18.05
C LEU A 87 5.02 20.85 19.26
N ASP A 88 4.27 21.87 19.67
CA ASP A 88 3.41 21.78 20.87
C ASP A 88 2.26 20.81 20.66
N LEU A 89 1.67 20.81 19.46
CA LEU A 89 0.62 19.83 19.11
C LEU A 89 1.16 18.39 19.10
N PHE A 90 2.46 18.21 18.85
CA PHE A 90 3.15 16.91 18.84
C PHE A 90 3.59 16.45 20.23
N LEU A 91 4.11 17.38 21.03
CA LEU A 91 4.60 17.16 22.39
C LEU A 91 3.46 17.06 23.41
N SER A 92 2.28 17.59 23.07
CA SER A 92 1.05 17.35 23.82
C SER A 92 0.70 15.86 23.83
N ASP A 93 0.18 15.39 24.96
CA ASP A 93 -0.27 14.01 25.12
C ASP A 93 -1.24 13.60 23.99
N GLY A 94 -0.82 12.62 23.18
CA GLY A 94 -1.61 12.08 22.07
C GLY A 94 -1.42 12.73 20.69
N GLY A 95 -0.58 13.76 20.56
CA GLY A 95 -0.27 14.40 19.27
C GLY A 95 0.26 13.42 18.22
N LEU A 96 1.21 12.58 18.63
CA LEU A 96 1.82 11.56 17.76
C LEU A 96 0.80 10.52 17.30
N LEU A 97 -0.12 10.11 18.18
CA LEU A 97 -1.18 9.15 17.85
C LEU A 97 -2.14 9.70 16.79
N ARG A 98 -2.49 10.99 16.88
CA ARG A 98 -3.36 11.67 15.90
C ARG A 98 -2.79 11.71 14.49
N ILE A 99 -1.47 11.70 14.35
CA ILE A 99 -0.79 11.68 13.04
C ILE A 99 -0.49 10.25 12.59
N ALA A 100 -0.20 9.35 13.54
CA ALA A 100 -0.03 7.95 13.24
C ALA A 100 -1.31 7.34 12.64
N LEU A 101 -2.50 7.72 13.12
CA LEU A 101 -3.78 7.22 12.62
C LEU A 101 -3.99 7.40 11.09
N PRO A 102 -3.98 8.62 10.52
CA PRO A 102 -4.15 8.81 9.08
C PRO A 102 -2.97 8.24 8.28
N THR A 103 -1.75 8.29 8.83
CA THR A 103 -0.56 7.70 8.18
C THR A 103 -0.73 6.18 8.02
N LEU A 104 -1.10 5.49 9.11
CA LEU A 104 -1.33 4.04 9.10
C LEU A 104 -2.52 3.67 8.22
N ALA A 105 -3.59 4.46 8.24
CA ALA A 105 -4.74 4.24 7.37
C ALA A 105 -4.38 4.38 5.88
N ALA A 106 -3.59 5.40 5.51
CA ALA A 106 -3.09 5.55 4.15
C ALA A 106 -2.18 4.39 3.74
N LEU A 107 -1.23 4.04 4.59
CA LEU A 107 -0.32 2.94 4.32
C LEU A 107 -1.07 1.62 4.15
N LEU A 108 -2.07 1.36 5.00
CA LEU A 108 -2.93 0.17 4.90
C LEU A 108 -3.68 0.15 3.57
N GLY A 109 -4.25 1.27 3.12
CA GLY A 109 -4.95 1.34 1.83
C GLY A 109 -4.03 1.07 0.64
N ILE A 110 -2.82 1.61 0.68
CA ILE A 110 -1.79 1.38 -0.35
C ILE A 110 -1.39 -0.11 -0.39
N VAL A 111 -1.11 -0.70 0.78
CA VAL A 111 -0.71 -2.10 0.92
C VAL A 111 -1.83 -3.06 0.52
N LEU A 112 -3.07 -2.76 0.89
CA LEU A 112 -4.23 -3.54 0.45
C LEU A 112 -4.39 -3.43 -1.06
N GLU A 113 -4.24 -2.25 -1.65
CA GLU A 113 -4.31 -2.12 -3.11
C GLU A 113 -3.25 -3.00 -3.81
N ASP A 114 -2.02 -3.04 -3.30
CA ASP A 114 -0.96 -3.91 -3.81
C ASP A 114 -1.29 -5.41 -3.64
N ALA A 115 -1.97 -5.78 -2.56
CA ALA A 115 -2.39 -7.16 -2.32
C ALA A 115 -3.51 -7.61 -3.28
N TYR A 116 -4.41 -6.69 -3.67
CA TYR A 116 -5.56 -6.96 -4.55
C TYR A 116 -5.32 -6.58 -6.01
N ALA A 117 -4.20 -5.94 -6.34
CA ALA A 117 -3.83 -5.63 -7.71
C ALA A 117 -3.68 -6.92 -8.51
N ASP A 118 -4.39 -6.99 -9.63
CA ASP A 118 -4.26 -8.09 -10.58
C ASP A 118 -3.00 -7.88 -11.42
N SER A 119 -2.03 -8.78 -11.27
CA SER A 119 -0.77 -8.72 -12.02
C SER A 119 -0.98 -8.91 -13.53
N ALA A 120 -2.15 -9.34 -14.00
CA ALA A 120 -2.42 -9.48 -15.42
C ALA A 120 -2.74 -8.14 -16.12
N ARG A 121 -3.14 -7.09 -15.38
CA ARG A 121 -3.61 -5.82 -15.96
C ARG A 121 -2.70 -4.66 -15.59
N HIS A 122 -1.66 -4.45 -16.40
CA HIS A 122 -0.77 -3.30 -16.27
C HIS A 122 -1.34 -2.11 -17.04
N SER A 123 -2.03 -1.19 -16.35
CA SER A 123 -2.32 0.14 -16.89
C SER A 123 -1.57 1.18 -16.06
N PRO A 124 -1.06 2.28 -16.66
CA PRO A 124 -0.36 3.32 -15.90
C PRO A 124 -1.25 3.98 -14.82
N LEU A 125 -2.58 3.87 -14.97
CA LEU A 125 -3.55 4.33 -13.97
C LEU A 125 -3.52 3.49 -12.67
N THR A 126 -3.01 2.25 -12.70
CA THR A 126 -2.87 1.46 -11.47
C THR A 126 -1.85 2.05 -10.51
N LEU A 127 -0.86 2.81 -10.99
CA LEU A 127 0.12 3.48 -10.12
C LEU A 127 -0.53 4.48 -9.16
N MET A 128 -1.57 5.19 -9.62
CA MET A 128 -2.28 6.19 -8.80
C MET A 128 -3.35 5.57 -7.91
N ARG A 129 -3.84 4.37 -8.25
CA ARG A 129 -4.96 3.75 -7.54
C ARG A 129 -4.66 3.50 -6.06
N GLY A 130 -3.49 2.94 -5.75
CA GLY A 130 -3.10 2.68 -4.35
C GLY A 130 -3.00 3.95 -3.50
N PRO A 131 -2.23 4.98 -3.92
CA PRO A 131 -2.19 6.26 -3.22
C PRO A 131 -3.59 6.87 -3.03
N LEU A 132 -4.46 6.85 -4.04
CA LEU A 132 -5.83 7.38 -3.92
C LEU A 132 -6.67 6.63 -2.88
N ILE A 133 -6.63 5.30 -2.86
CA ILE A 133 -7.33 4.49 -1.84
C ILE A 133 -6.76 4.79 -0.46
N GLY A 134 -5.43 4.86 -0.34
CA GLY A 134 -4.75 5.24 0.90
C GLY A 134 -5.22 6.60 1.42
N ILE A 135 -5.20 7.62 0.57
CA ILE A 135 -5.67 8.96 0.94
C ILE A 135 -7.16 8.94 1.36
N GLY A 136 -8.02 8.21 0.65
CA GLY A 136 -9.42 8.04 1.06
C GLY A 136 -9.56 7.49 2.48
N LEU A 137 -8.78 6.45 2.81
CA LEU A 137 -8.77 5.88 4.17
C LEU A 137 -8.18 6.85 5.20
N ALA A 138 -7.13 7.59 4.86
CA ALA A 138 -6.56 8.61 5.73
C ALA A 138 -7.53 9.74 6.02
N LEU A 139 -8.34 10.17 5.05
CA LEU A 139 -9.38 11.18 5.26
C LEU A 139 -10.45 10.68 6.26
N ILE A 140 -10.88 9.43 6.14
CA ILE A 140 -11.86 8.82 7.04
C ILE A 140 -11.29 8.69 8.46
N ALA A 141 -10.06 8.19 8.60
CA ALA A 141 -9.42 7.99 9.90
C ALA A 141 -9.00 9.31 10.56
N GLY A 142 -8.52 10.26 9.78
CA GLY A 142 -7.97 11.54 10.24
C GLY A 142 -9.01 12.63 10.47
N GLY A 143 -10.22 12.52 9.90
CA GLY A 143 -11.27 13.53 10.00
C GLY A 143 -11.71 13.86 11.43
N PHE A 144 -11.53 12.91 12.36
CA PHE A 144 -11.83 13.09 13.78
C PHE A 144 -10.60 13.44 14.62
N ALA A 145 -9.38 13.26 14.08
CA ALA A 145 -8.13 13.36 14.83
C ALA A 145 -7.33 14.63 14.55
N LEU A 146 -7.47 15.21 13.35
CA LEU A 146 -6.69 16.36 12.90
C LEU A 146 -7.57 17.50 12.39
N PRO A 147 -7.11 18.77 12.52
CA PRO A 147 -7.72 19.90 11.85
C PRO A 147 -7.82 19.67 10.33
N GLN A 148 -8.99 19.91 9.74
CA GLN A 148 -9.29 19.58 8.33
C GLN A 148 -8.25 20.08 7.32
N LEU A 149 -7.72 21.30 7.48
CA LEU A 149 -6.71 21.83 6.55
C LEU A 149 -5.40 21.03 6.62
N ILE A 150 -4.94 20.64 7.81
CA ILE A 150 -3.71 19.83 7.96
C ILE A 150 -3.91 18.48 7.29
N LEU A 151 -5.10 17.90 7.46
CA LEU A 151 -5.48 16.64 6.82
C LEU A 151 -5.48 16.77 5.29
N TYR A 152 -6.11 17.81 4.73
CA TYR A 152 -6.13 18.03 3.27
C TYR A 152 -4.74 18.27 2.68
N TYR A 153 -3.93 19.14 3.28
CA TYR A 153 -2.58 19.42 2.81
C TYR A 153 -1.65 18.20 2.96
N GLY A 154 -1.73 17.50 4.09
CA GLY A 154 -0.96 16.27 4.32
C GLY A 154 -1.33 15.18 3.33
N CYS A 155 -2.62 15.00 3.03
CA CYS A 155 -3.09 14.08 2.00
C CYS A 155 -2.62 14.47 0.60
N ALA A 156 -2.69 15.76 0.23
CA ALA A 156 -2.24 16.24 -1.08
C ALA A 156 -0.73 16.04 -1.27
N MET A 157 0.07 16.41 -0.28
CA MET A 157 1.53 16.18 -0.30
C MET A 157 1.87 14.68 -0.32
N GLY A 158 1.18 13.89 0.51
CA GLY A 158 1.36 12.45 0.58
C GLY A 158 1.04 11.77 -0.74
N LEU A 159 -0.02 12.19 -1.42
CA LEU A 159 -0.37 11.69 -2.75
C LEU A 159 0.76 11.93 -3.75
N VAL A 160 1.32 13.14 -3.78
CA VAL A 160 2.44 13.49 -4.69
C VAL A 160 3.67 12.65 -4.38
N LEU A 161 4.08 12.57 -3.11
CA LEU A 161 5.28 11.82 -2.72
C LEU A 161 5.12 10.32 -2.92
N CYS A 162 3.99 9.73 -2.51
CA CYS A 162 3.74 8.30 -2.70
C CYS A 162 3.65 7.91 -4.19
N THR A 163 3.05 8.78 -5.02
CA THR A 163 3.00 8.58 -6.47
C THR A 163 4.41 8.65 -7.07
N ALA A 164 5.23 9.61 -6.67
CA ALA A 164 6.62 9.71 -7.11
C ALA A 164 7.42 8.47 -6.72
N ILE A 165 7.32 8.01 -5.45
CA ILE A 165 7.98 6.79 -4.99
C ILE A 165 7.57 5.59 -5.84
N ARG A 166 6.27 5.41 -6.12
CA ARG A 166 5.78 4.31 -6.96
C ARG A 166 6.22 4.39 -8.42
N MET A 167 6.44 5.59 -8.97
CA MET A 167 7.02 5.74 -10.30
C MET A 167 8.48 5.30 -10.35
N PHE A 168 9.26 5.59 -9.31
CA PHE A 168 10.67 5.22 -9.24
C PHE A 168 10.92 3.78 -8.79
N PHE A 169 10.02 3.25 -7.97
CA PHE A 169 10.05 1.90 -7.43
C PHE A 169 8.73 1.21 -7.76
N PRO A 170 8.52 0.83 -9.04
CA PRO A 170 7.31 0.11 -9.41
C PRO A 170 7.22 -1.19 -8.59
N PRO A 171 6.03 -1.56 -8.10
CA PRO A 171 5.85 -2.78 -7.34
C PRO A 171 6.26 -3.99 -8.19
N VAL A 172 7.12 -4.84 -7.65
CA VAL A 172 7.62 -6.02 -8.37
C VAL A 172 6.46 -7.01 -8.54
N ALA A 173 5.97 -7.16 -9.77
CA ALA A 173 4.97 -8.15 -10.10
C ALA A 173 5.55 -9.57 -9.87
N ASN A 174 4.94 -10.32 -8.95
CA ASN A 174 5.21 -11.71 -8.54
C ASN A 174 6.52 -12.35 -9.09
N PRO A 175 7.57 -12.49 -8.26
CA PRO A 175 8.74 -13.31 -8.63
C PRO A 175 8.40 -14.80 -8.89
N LEU A 176 7.23 -15.27 -8.46
CA LEU A 176 6.78 -16.66 -8.64
C LEU A 176 6.41 -17.02 -10.08
N GLN A 177 6.18 -16.05 -10.97
CA GLN A 177 5.96 -16.34 -12.39
C GLN A 177 7.26 -16.73 -13.12
N GLY A 178 8.42 -16.52 -12.48
CA GLY A 178 9.73 -16.95 -12.97
C GLY A 178 10.09 -18.41 -12.71
N VAL A 179 9.36 -19.13 -11.84
CA VAL A 179 9.67 -20.56 -11.54
C VAL A 179 9.20 -21.50 -12.66
N ASN A 180 8.23 -21.07 -13.47
CA ASN A 180 7.78 -21.80 -14.67
C ASN A 180 8.16 -21.11 -15.99
N ALA A 181 8.99 -20.07 -15.95
CA ALA A 181 9.51 -19.50 -17.19
C ALA A 181 10.52 -20.50 -17.80
N PRO A 182 10.35 -20.94 -19.05
CA PRO A 182 11.27 -21.87 -19.68
C PRO A 182 12.69 -21.29 -19.64
N ALA A 183 13.68 -22.15 -19.36
CA ALA A 183 15.08 -21.79 -19.10
C ALA A 183 15.71 -20.84 -20.14
N ASP A 184 15.12 -20.76 -21.33
CA ASP A 184 15.49 -19.84 -22.41
C ASP A 184 15.37 -18.35 -22.06
N TRP A 185 14.48 -17.96 -21.14
CA TRP A 185 14.34 -16.55 -20.72
C TRP A 185 15.48 -16.07 -19.81
N LEU A 186 15.99 -16.96 -18.95
CA LEU A 186 17.18 -16.70 -18.12
C LEU A 186 18.45 -16.51 -18.96
N LYS A 187 18.50 -17.11 -20.16
CA LYS A 187 19.64 -16.99 -21.07
C LYS A 187 19.66 -15.66 -21.85
N ARG A 188 18.52 -14.97 -21.98
CA ARG A 188 18.44 -13.66 -22.69
C ARG A 188 18.68 -12.45 -21.79
N THR A 189 18.46 -12.54 -20.48
CA THR A 189 18.67 -11.41 -19.55
C THR A 189 20.13 -11.23 -19.14
N GLY A 190 21.01 -12.21 -19.42
CA GLY A 190 22.44 -12.16 -19.07
C GLY A 190 23.36 -11.47 -20.09
N ALA A 191 22.89 -11.11 -21.29
CA ALA A 191 23.79 -10.74 -22.39
C ALA A 191 23.80 -9.26 -22.80
N GLY A 192 23.08 -8.38 -22.10
CA GLY A 192 23.12 -6.96 -22.44
C GLY A 192 22.19 -6.13 -21.60
N ASN A 193 22.63 -5.69 -20.44
CA ASN A 193 22.01 -4.53 -19.82
C ASN A 193 23.06 -3.75 -19.05
N GLY A 194 23.48 -2.64 -19.66
CA GLY A 194 24.28 -1.63 -18.99
C GLY A 194 23.57 -1.13 -17.73
N ASP A 195 24.40 -0.81 -16.75
CA ASP A 195 24.14 -0.47 -15.36
C ASP A 195 23.33 0.85 -15.15
N TRP A 196 22.19 1.00 -15.85
CA TRP A 196 21.33 2.18 -15.77
C TRP A 196 20.31 2.14 -14.62
N HIS A 197 20.10 0.97 -14.01
CA HIS A 197 19.20 0.82 -12.86
C HIS A 197 19.78 1.37 -11.54
N GLY A 198 21.11 1.51 -11.43
CA GLY A 198 21.75 2.20 -10.31
C GLY A 198 21.60 3.72 -10.39
N ALA A 199 21.80 4.30 -11.58
CA ALA A 199 21.82 5.74 -11.78
C ALA A 199 20.43 6.40 -11.62
N GLY A 200 19.36 5.76 -12.10
CA GLY A 200 17.99 6.29 -11.99
C GLY A 200 17.47 6.36 -10.54
N ARG A 201 17.87 5.41 -9.69
CA ARG A 201 17.53 5.42 -8.25
C ARG A 201 18.24 6.55 -7.50
N GLY A 202 19.47 6.89 -7.92
CA GLY A 202 20.21 8.02 -7.38
C GLY A 202 19.51 9.35 -7.65
N VAL A 203 19.05 9.58 -8.88
CA VAL A 203 18.37 10.84 -9.26
C VAL A 203 17.02 10.98 -8.56
N ALA A 204 16.26 9.90 -8.42
CA ALA A 204 15.01 9.88 -7.66
C ALA A 204 15.20 10.23 -6.19
N GLY A 205 16.23 9.63 -5.56
CA GLY A 205 16.65 9.95 -4.21
C GLY A 205 17.06 11.41 -4.09
N VAL A 206 17.80 11.94 -5.07
CA VAL A 206 18.20 13.35 -5.11
C VAL A 206 17.01 14.27 -5.26
N VAL A 207 16.02 13.98 -6.11
CA VAL A 207 14.82 14.82 -6.27
C VAL A 207 13.95 14.79 -5.01
N ALA A 208 13.73 13.62 -4.41
CA ALA A 208 13.02 13.53 -3.14
C ALA A 208 13.77 14.26 -2.02
N LEU A 209 15.10 14.13 -1.98
CA LEU A 209 15.96 14.80 -1.01
C LEU A 209 16.01 16.31 -1.26
N LEU A 210 15.95 16.78 -2.51
CA LEU A 210 15.84 18.19 -2.89
C LEU A 210 14.47 18.77 -2.56
N VAL A 211 13.38 18.01 -2.72
CA VAL A 211 12.05 18.42 -2.27
C VAL A 211 12.04 18.53 -0.75
N VAL A 212 12.57 17.52 -0.04
CA VAL A 212 12.72 17.57 1.42
C VAL A 212 13.64 18.71 1.85
N MET A 213 14.77 18.94 1.18
CA MET A 213 15.70 20.05 1.46
C MET A 213 15.05 21.39 1.18
N TRP A 214 14.25 21.52 0.12
CA TRP A 214 13.52 22.73 -0.21
C TRP A 214 12.45 23.03 0.85
N MET A 215 11.74 22.00 1.32
CA MET A 215 10.81 22.11 2.45
C MET A 215 11.53 22.49 3.74
N VAL A 216 12.68 21.87 4.04
CA VAL A 216 13.50 22.17 5.23
C VAL A 216 14.10 23.58 5.16
N TYR A 217 14.58 24.00 4.00
CA TYR A 217 15.14 25.33 3.76
C TYR A 217 14.08 26.41 3.98
N HIS A 218 12.87 26.22 3.47
CA HIS A 218 11.75 27.11 3.76
C HIS A 218 11.23 27.02 5.19
N LEU A 219 11.48 25.93 5.92
CA LEU A 219 11.21 25.80 7.35
C LEU A 219 12.22 26.54 8.24
N SER A 220 13.38 26.96 7.70
CA SER A 220 14.50 27.56 8.45
C SER A 220 14.60 29.09 8.34
N ARG A 221 13.70 29.71 7.57
CA ARG A 221 13.49 31.16 7.52
C ARG A 221 12.20 31.52 8.23
#